data_AF-E9I4P0-F1
#
_entry.id   AF-E9I4P0-F1
#
_cell.length_a   1.000
_cell.length_b   1.000
_cell.length_c   1.000
_cell.angle_alpha   90.00
_cell.angle_beta   90.00
_cell.angle_gamma   90.00
#
_symmetry.space_group_name_H-M   'P 1'
#
loop_
_entity.id
_entity.type
_entity.pdbx_description
1 polymer ?
#
loop_
_entity_poly.entity_id
_entity_poly.type
_entity_poly.pdbx_seq_one_letter_code
_entity_poly.pdbx_strand_id
1 'polypeptide(L)'
;MEKKETPDPIERLTLTYQQHFHSMYRYLRDAGASKEDAAYGANLAANQLLGTLSGQTARPTTPDAAPVCPPESSQSYYNSRKLLLSQQQQTIALLAQVPAFNGLGSTKFEDWIQHFERVMDTSEFEEGRKIKMLCSKLFGTA
;
A
#
# COMPACT_ATOMS: atom_id res chain seq x y z
N MET A 1 12.60 -44.68 2.23
CA MET A 1 11.49 -43.74 2.52
C MET A 1 11.66 -42.54 1.61
N GLU A 2 10.59 -42.26 0.86
CA GLU A 2 10.27 -41.08 0.04
C GLU A 2 11.29 -40.59 -1.01
N LYS A 3 11.09 -41.07 -2.23
CA LYS A 3 11.51 -40.40 -3.47
C LYS A 3 10.69 -39.12 -3.58
N LYS A 4 11.31 -37.96 -3.33
CA LYS A 4 10.68 -36.66 -3.53
C LYS A 4 10.67 -36.37 -5.03
N GLU A 5 9.58 -36.76 -5.71
CA GLU A 5 9.35 -36.45 -7.12
C GLU A 5 9.34 -34.93 -7.30
N THR A 6 10.34 -34.42 -8.01
CA THR A 6 10.38 -33.03 -8.47
C THR A 6 9.30 -32.88 -9.54
N PRO A 7 8.30 -32.00 -9.37
CA PRO A 7 7.20 -31.87 -10.33
C PRO A 7 7.74 -31.56 -11.72
N ASP A 8 7.16 -32.21 -12.72
CA ASP A 8 7.48 -31.99 -14.13
C ASP A 8 7.34 -30.48 -14.46
N PRO A 9 8.24 -29.87 -15.26
CA PRO A 9 8.14 -28.47 -15.68
C PRO A 9 6.73 -28.04 -16.13
N ILE A 10 5.97 -28.95 -16.76
CA ILE A 10 4.60 -28.70 -17.24
C ILE A 10 3.60 -28.61 -16.07
N GLU A 11 3.76 -29.45 -15.04
CA GLU A 11 2.94 -29.41 -13.83
C GLU A 11 3.18 -28.12 -13.05
N ARG A 12 4.43 -27.65 -12.98
CA ARG A 12 4.80 -26.41 -12.31
C ARG A 12 4.19 -25.17 -12.99
N LEU A 13 4.15 -25.15 -14.32
CA LEU A 13 3.50 -24.09 -15.11
C LEU A 13 1.99 -24.08 -14.88
N THR A 14 1.36 -25.25 -14.88
CA THR A 14 -0.08 -25.41 -14.65
C THR A 14 -0.48 -24.96 -13.24
N LEU A 15 0.33 -25.31 -12.22
CA LEU A 15 0.10 -24.88 -10.84
C LEU A 15 0.19 -23.36 -10.69
N THR A 16 1.20 -22.76 -11.33
CA THR A 16 1.42 -21.30 -11.29
C THR A 16 0.28 -20.54 -11.97
N TYR A 17 -0.20 -21.06 -13.10
CA TYR A 17 -1.35 -20.51 -13.81
C TYR A 17 -2.62 -20.53 -12.96
N GLN A 18 -2.97 -21.69 -12.38
CA GLN A 18 -4.17 -21.84 -11.56
C GLN A 18 -4.15 -20.95 -10.32
N GLN A 19 -3.00 -20.85 -9.65
CA GLN A 19 -2.83 -19.98 -8.49
C GLN A 19 -3.05 -18.51 -8.85
N HIS A 20 -2.47 -18.07 -9.96
CA HIS A 20 -2.58 -16.67 -10.37
C HIS A 20 -4.00 -16.32 -10.83
N PHE A 21 -4.63 -17.22 -11.60
CA PHE A 21 -6.02 -17.09 -12.00
C PHE A 21 -6.93 -16.95 -10.77
N HIS A 22 -6.83 -17.84 -9.78
CA HIS A 22 -7.68 -17.79 -8.60
C HIS A 22 -7.45 -16.55 -7.72
N SER A 23 -6.21 -16.07 -7.65
CA SER A 23 -5.87 -14.85 -6.91
C SER A 23 -6.53 -13.64 -7.56
N MET A 24 -6.32 -13.46 -8.87
CA MET A 24 -6.85 -12.33 -9.63
C MET A 24 -8.38 -12.37 -9.72
N TYR A 25 -8.95 -13.56 -9.90
CA TYR A 25 -10.40 -13.73 -9.93
C TYR A 25 -11.06 -13.29 -8.63
N ARG A 26 -10.52 -13.70 -7.47
CA ARG A 26 -11.04 -13.26 -6.17
C ARG A 26 -10.93 -11.75 -5.99
N TYR A 27 -9.76 -11.18 -6.29
CA TYR A 27 -9.55 -9.75 -6.20
C TYR A 27 -10.58 -8.94 -7.03
N LEU A 28 -10.83 -9.35 -8.27
CA LEU A 28 -11.79 -8.69 -9.15
C LEU A 28 -13.23 -8.85 -8.64
N ARG A 29 -13.57 -10.02 -8.09
CA ARG A 29 -14.89 -10.27 -7.48
C ARG A 29 -15.11 -9.42 -6.23
N ASP A 30 -14.09 -9.27 -5.38
CA ASP A 30 -14.13 -8.44 -4.17
C ASP A 30 -14.22 -6.94 -4.53
N ALA A 31 -13.64 -6.55 -5.66
CA ALA A 31 -13.77 -5.20 -6.23
C ALA A 31 -15.13 -4.94 -6.92
N GLY A 32 -16.04 -5.92 -6.94
CA GLY A 32 -17.39 -5.79 -7.49
C GLY A 32 -17.55 -6.12 -8.97
N ALA A 33 -16.54 -6.71 -9.61
CA ALA A 33 -16.66 -7.12 -11.02
C ALA A 33 -17.67 -8.25 -11.22
N SER A 34 -18.32 -8.26 -12.40
CA SER A 34 -19.19 -9.35 -12.83
C SER A 34 -18.41 -10.67 -12.90
N LYS A 35 -19.12 -11.80 -12.88
CA LYS A 35 -18.47 -13.12 -12.92
C LYS A 35 -17.67 -13.29 -14.20
N GLU A 36 -18.22 -12.79 -15.30
CA GLU A 36 -17.69 -12.82 -16.65
C GLU A 36 -16.46 -11.92 -16.79
N ASP A 37 -16.53 -10.68 -16.29
CA ASP A 37 -15.42 -9.73 -16.34
C ASP A 37 -14.25 -10.17 -15.45
N ALA A 38 -14.56 -10.70 -14.25
CA ALA A 38 -13.54 -11.24 -13.36
C ALA A 38 -12.84 -12.46 -13.97
N ALA A 39 -13.58 -13.34 -14.65
CA ALA A 39 -13.01 -14.50 -15.33
C ALA A 39 -12.13 -14.08 -16.52
N TYR A 40 -12.57 -13.09 -17.30
CA TYR A 40 -11.80 -12.56 -18.41
C TYR A 40 -10.49 -11.91 -17.94
N GLY A 41 -10.55 -11.03 -16.94
CA GLY A 41 -9.38 -10.36 -16.39
C GLY A 41 -8.37 -11.32 -15.75
N ALA A 42 -8.86 -12.30 -14.98
CA ALA A 42 -8.01 -13.33 -14.37
C ALA A 42 -7.33 -14.22 -15.42
N ASN A 43 -8.05 -14.59 -16.49
CA ASN A 43 -7.47 -15.34 -17.60
C ASN A 43 -6.40 -14.53 -18.34
N LEU A 44 -6.66 -13.25 -18.61
CA LEU A 44 -5.69 -12.38 -19.30
C LEU A 44 -4.40 -12.25 -18.50
N ALA A 45 -4.50 -12.05 -17.18
CA ALA A 45 -3.34 -11.94 -16.30
C ALA A 45 -2.55 -13.25 -16.20
N ALA A 46 -3.25 -14.38 -16.05
CA ALA A 46 -2.61 -15.69 -15.94
C ALA A 46 -1.91 -16.12 -17.25
N ASN A 47 -2.48 -15.79 -18.40
CA ASN A 47 -1.87 -16.07 -19.71
C ASN A 47 -0.65 -15.18 -20.00
N GLN A 48 -0.62 -13.92 -19.54
CA GLN A 48 0.55 -13.06 -19.68
C GLN A 48 1.79 -13.61 -18.94
N LEU A 49 1.60 -14.22 -17.76
CA LEU A 49 2.67 -14.89 -17.03
C LEU A 49 3.18 -16.13 -17.76
N LEU A 50 2.30 -16.89 -18.41
CA LEU A 50 2.71 -18.02 -19.24
C LEU A 50 3.52 -17.56 -20.46
N GLY A 51 3.10 -16.47 -21.11
CA GLY A 51 3.79 -15.88 -22.26
C GLY A 51 5.18 -15.34 -21.92
N THR A 52 5.35 -14.74 -20.73
CA THR A 52 6.67 -14.26 -20.26
C THR A 52 7.62 -15.40 -19.89
N LEU A 53 7.10 -16.55 -19.45
CA LEU A 53 7.90 -17.75 -19.16
C LEU A 53 8.26 -18.54 -20.43
N SER A 54 7.45 -18.48 -21.48
CA SER A 54 7.67 -19.23 -22.73
C SER A 54 8.57 -18.53 -23.75
N GLY A 55 9.03 -17.30 -23.51
CA GLY A 55 9.94 -16.58 -24.40
C GLY A 55 9.41 -16.32 -25.83
N GLN A 56 8.12 -16.55 -26.07
CA GLN A 56 7.50 -16.33 -27.37
C GLN A 56 6.74 -15.01 -27.35
N THR A 57 7.40 -13.97 -27.86
CA THR A 57 6.78 -12.71 -28.24
C THR A 57 5.84 -12.96 -29.42
N ALA A 58 4.59 -13.35 -29.14
CA ALA A 58 3.54 -13.30 -30.14
C ALA A 58 3.22 -11.84 -30.43
N ARG A 59 3.70 -11.37 -31.58
CA ARG A 59 3.44 -10.06 -32.18
C ARG A 59 1.93 -9.80 -32.27
N PRO A 60 1.38 -8.68 -31.75
CA PRO A 60 -0.02 -8.37 -31.95
C PRO A 60 -0.23 -7.86 -33.39
N THR A 61 -1.04 -8.57 -34.17
CA THR A 61 -1.53 -8.11 -35.48
C THR A 61 -2.93 -7.54 -35.31
N THR A 62 -3.06 -6.28 -34.85
CA THR A 62 -3.95 -5.22 -35.39
C THR A 62 -3.81 -3.97 -34.51
N PRO A 63 -3.78 -2.76 -35.11
CA PRO A 63 -3.62 -1.51 -34.38
C PRO A 63 -5.00 -0.98 -33.99
N ASP A 64 -5.41 -1.21 -32.75
CA ASP A 64 -6.32 -0.27 -32.10
C ASP A 64 -5.80 -0.01 -30.69
N ALA A 65 -5.71 1.27 -30.37
CA ALA A 65 -4.83 1.82 -29.36
C ALA A 65 -4.91 1.05 -28.03
N ALA A 66 -3.88 0.26 -27.73
CA ALA A 66 -3.55 -0.04 -26.35
C ALA A 66 -3.45 1.31 -25.64
N PRO A 67 -4.12 1.52 -24.48
CA PRO A 67 -3.77 2.64 -23.64
C PRO A 67 -2.34 2.34 -23.21
N VAL A 68 -1.39 2.94 -23.93
CA VAL A 68 -0.02 3.09 -23.49
C VAL A 68 -0.17 3.81 -22.17
N CYS A 69 -0.17 3.04 -21.07
CA CYS A 69 -0.03 3.62 -19.76
C CYS A 69 1.25 4.45 -19.88
N PRO A 70 1.17 5.79 -19.77
CA PRO A 70 2.37 6.59 -19.82
C PRO A 70 3.29 5.99 -18.76
N PRO A 71 4.58 5.75 -19.04
CA PRO A 71 5.51 5.38 -17.99
C PRO A 71 5.30 6.43 -16.90
N GLU A 72 4.79 6.03 -15.73
CA GLU A 72 4.59 6.97 -14.64
C GLU A 72 5.91 7.72 -14.52
N SER A 73 5.89 9.01 -14.89
CA SER A 73 7.11 9.77 -15.00
C SER A 73 7.81 9.63 -13.67
N SER A 74 9.02 9.05 -13.67
CA SER A 74 9.78 8.77 -12.44
C SER A 74 9.84 10.01 -11.54
N GLN A 75 9.76 11.20 -12.15
CA GLN A 75 9.64 12.49 -11.50
C GLN A 75 8.44 12.62 -10.55
N SER A 76 7.25 12.16 -10.92
CA SER A 76 6.05 12.19 -10.07
C SER A 76 6.25 11.33 -8.81
N TYR A 77 6.80 10.13 -8.99
CA TYR A 77 7.17 9.23 -7.90
C TYR A 77 8.20 9.88 -6.95
N TYR A 78 9.26 10.50 -7.48
CA TYR A 78 10.23 11.20 -6.65
C TYR A 78 9.67 12.45 -5.95
N ASN A 79 8.78 13.19 -6.61
CA ASN A 79 8.16 14.38 -6.05
C ASN A 79 7.19 14.03 -4.91
N SER A 80 6.33 13.03 -5.10
CA SER A 80 5.43 12.53 -4.05
C SER A 80 6.21 12.01 -2.84
N ARG A 81 7.31 11.27 -3.07
CA ARG A 81 8.19 10.82 -1.98
C ARG A 81 8.85 11.98 -1.23
N LYS A 82 9.36 12.99 -1.93
CA LYS A 82 9.94 14.19 -1.28
C LYS A 82 8.91 14.96 -0.45
N LEU A 83 7.70 15.13 -0.98
CA LEU A 83 6.60 15.77 -0.27
C LEU A 83 6.24 15.00 1.02
N LEU A 84 6.12 13.69 0.93
CA LEU A 84 5.84 12.83 2.08
C LEU A 84 6.91 12.96 3.17
N LEU A 85 8.19 12.91 2.78
CA LEU A 85 9.31 13.05 3.71
C LEU A 85 9.31 14.43 4.38
N SER A 86 9.08 15.49 3.62
CA SER A 86 8.99 16.85 4.16
C SER A 86 7.86 16.96 5.18
N GLN A 87 6.68 16.44 4.85
CA GLN A 87 5.52 16.44 5.75
C GLN A 87 5.78 15.60 7.02
N GLN A 88 6.44 14.45 6.87
CA GLN A 88 6.84 13.62 8.00
C GLN A 88 7.80 14.38 8.92
N GLN A 89 8.78 15.08 8.36
CA GLN A 89 9.77 15.82 9.14
C GLN A 89 9.16 17.01 9.89
N GLN A 90 8.22 17.74 9.27
CA GLN A 90 7.42 18.77 9.95
C GLN A 90 6.63 18.19 11.14
N THR A 91 6.02 17.02 10.94
CA THR A 91 5.27 16.32 11.99
C THR A 91 6.18 15.93 13.15
N ILE A 92 7.36 15.38 12.86
CA ILE A 92 8.35 15.00 13.87
C ILE A 92 8.82 16.24 14.65
N ALA A 93 9.11 17.35 13.97
CA ALA A 93 9.56 18.58 14.60
C ALA A 93 8.51 19.16 15.55
N LEU A 94 7.22 19.12 15.17
CA LEU A 94 6.12 19.53 16.05
C LEU A 94 5.97 18.59 17.25
N LEU A 95 5.98 17.28 17.03
CA LEU A 95 5.87 16.31 18.11
C LEU A 95 7.04 16.40 19.08
N ALA A 96 8.25 16.74 18.64
CA ALA A 96 9.41 16.88 19.54
C ALA A 96 9.21 17.97 20.60
N GLN A 97 8.34 18.96 20.36
CA GLN A 97 8.04 20.04 21.30
C GLN A 97 7.04 19.65 22.39
N VAL A 98 6.30 18.54 22.21
CA VAL A 98 5.34 18.05 23.21
C VAL A 98 5.93 16.85 23.95
N PRO A 99 6.15 16.94 25.27
CA PRO A 99 6.59 15.79 26.06
C PRO A 99 5.52 14.70 26.06
N ALA A 100 5.96 13.45 26.17
CA ALA A 100 5.06 12.32 26.40
C ALA A 100 4.35 12.49 27.76
N PHE A 101 3.07 12.14 27.84
CA PHE A 101 2.28 12.13 29.06
C PHE A 101 2.03 10.69 29.49
N ASN A 102 2.44 10.36 30.71
CA ASN A 102 2.36 9.02 31.27
C ASN A 102 1.39 8.90 32.46
N GLY A 103 0.70 10.00 32.82
CA GLY A 103 -0.14 10.07 34.03
C GLY A 103 0.61 9.95 35.35
N LEU A 104 1.94 9.83 35.34
CA LEU A 104 2.78 9.61 36.51
C LEU A 104 3.66 10.84 36.76
N GLY A 105 3.23 11.72 37.66
CA GLY A 105 4.00 12.90 38.05
C GLY A 105 3.14 14.06 38.56
N SER A 106 3.81 15.16 38.93
CA SER A 106 3.19 16.40 39.43
C SER A 106 2.68 17.34 38.32
N THR A 107 2.90 17.02 37.04
CA THR A 107 2.40 17.82 35.91
C THR A 107 0.90 17.57 35.75
N LYS A 108 0.10 18.63 35.94
CA LYS A 108 -1.35 18.56 35.76
C LYS A 108 -1.67 18.26 34.30
N PHE A 109 -2.62 17.36 34.06
CA PHE A 109 -3.07 17.02 32.71
C PHE A 109 -3.52 18.27 31.95
N GLU A 110 -4.15 19.22 32.64
CA GLU A 110 -4.62 20.49 32.11
C GLU A 110 -3.49 21.36 31.53
N ASP A 111 -2.35 21.44 32.23
CA ASP A 111 -1.20 22.21 31.74
C ASP A 111 -0.59 21.54 30.51
N TRP A 112 -0.54 20.21 30.51
CA TRP A 112 0.00 19.43 29.41
C TRP A 112 -0.89 19.50 28.16
N ILE A 113 -2.21 19.35 28.31
CA ILE A 113 -3.15 19.38 27.17
C ILE A 113 -3.20 20.78 26.55
N GLN A 114 -3.17 21.85 27.36
CA GLN A 114 -3.07 23.22 26.85
C GLN A 114 -1.76 23.46 26.08
N HIS A 115 -0.65 22.87 26.54
CA HIS A 115 0.61 22.94 25.79
C HIS A 115 0.52 22.18 24.47
N PHE A 116 -0.08 20.99 24.45
CA PHE A 116 -0.33 20.24 23.21
C PHE A 116 -1.19 21.05 22.23
N GLU A 117 -2.34 21.59 22.67
CA GLU A 117 -3.24 22.41 21.85
C GLU A 117 -2.49 23.61 21.25
N ARG A 118 -1.75 24.36 22.07
CA ARG A 118 -0.96 25.51 21.59
C ARG A 118 0.05 25.13 20.52
N VAL A 119 0.76 24.00 20.67
CA VAL A 119 1.71 23.53 19.65
C VAL A 119 0.97 23.11 18.38
N MET A 120 -0.15 22.41 18.52
CA MET A 120 -0.92 21.90 17.38
C MET A 120 -1.66 23.00 16.60
N ASP A 121 -2.04 24.09 17.25
CA ASP A 121 -2.67 25.25 16.61
C ASP A 121 -1.72 26.05 15.72
N THR A 122 -0.41 25.86 15.86
CA THR A 122 0.57 26.41 14.90
C THR A 122 0.61 25.66 13.57
N SER A 123 -0.09 24.53 13.47
CA SER A 123 -0.10 23.65 12.31
C SER A 123 -1.46 23.65 11.61
N GLU A 124 -1.46 23.51 10.28
CA GLU A 124 -2.67 23.39 9.45
C GLU A 124 -3.19 21.94 9.38
N PHE A 125 -2.94 21.13 10.41
CA PHE A 125 -3.36 19.73 10.42
C PHE A 125 -4.87 19.60 10.62
N GLU A 126 -5.48 18.69 9.84
CA GLU A 126 -6.86 18.26 10.07
C GLU A 126 -7.04 17.67 11.47
N GLU A 127 -8.24 17.84 12.02
CA GLU A 127 -8.57 17.40 13.38
C GLU A 127 -8.25 15.91 13.61
N GLY A 128 -8.58 15.05 12.65
CA GLY A 128 -8.28 13.62 12.74
C GLY A 128 -6.78 13.31 12.86
N ARG A 129 -5.92 14.16 12.29
CA ARG A 129 -4.47 14.06 12.43
C ARG A 129 -4.01 14.58 13.79
N LYS A 130 -4.60 15.65 14.30
CA LYS A 130 -4.33 16.15 15.66
C LYS A 130 -4.66 15.09 16.71
N ILE A 131 -5.80 14.42 16.58
CA ILE A 131 -6.21 13.30 17.46
C ILE A 131 -5.19 12.15 17.43
N LYS A 132 -4.75 11.71 16.24
CA LYS A 132 -3.71 10.66 16.13
C LYS A 132 -2.41 11.05 16.83
N MET A 133 -2.01 12.31 16.68
CA MET A 133 -0.82 12.86 17.33
C MET A 133 -0.98 12.91 18.86
N LEU A 134 -2.14 13.31 19.37
CA LEU A 134 -2.47 13.26 20.79
C LEU A 134 -2.31 11.84 21.35
N CYS A 135 -2.93 10.84 20.71
CA CYS A 135 -2.84 9.45 21.12
C CYS A 135 -1.39 8.93 21.14
N SER A 136 -0.54 9.37 20.20
CA SER A 136 0.88 8.99 20.16
C SER A 136 1.73 9.56 21.30
N LYS A 137 1.18 10.53 22.05
CA LYS A 137 1.85 11.17 23.18
C LYS A 137 1.38 10.65 24.54
N LEU A 138 0.32 9.83 24.58
CA LEU A 138 -0.16 9.19 25.79
C LEU A 138 0.55 7.83 25.96
N PHE A 139 1.01 7.54 27.18
CA PHE A 139 1.72 6.32 27.52
C PHE A 139 1.30 5.80 28.90
N GLY A 140 1.58 4.53 29.16
CA GLY A 140 1.32 3.93 30.47
C GLY A 140 -0.17 3.77 30.75
N THR A 141 -0.62 4.25 31.91
CA THR A 141 -2.03 4.17 32.34
C THR A 141 -2.87 5.39 31.95
N ALA A 142 -2.27 6.34 31.21
CA ALA A 142 -2.96 7.52 30.68
C ALA A 142 -3.86 7.17 29.49
#